data_AF-B9LTV9-F1
#
_entry.id   AF-B9LTV9-F1
#
_cell.length_a   1.000
_cell.length_b   1.000
_cell.length_c   1.000
_cell.angle_alpha   90.00
_cell.angle_beta   90.00
_cell.angle_gamma   90.00
#
_symmetry.space_group_name_H-M   'P 1'
#
loop_
_entity.id
_entity.type
_entity.pdbx_description
1 polymer ?
#
loop_
_entity_poly.entity_id
_entity_poly.type
_entity_poly.pdbx_seq_one_letter_code
_entity_poly.pdbx_strand_id
1 'polypeptide(L)'
;MATPDLRSSVTRVAVDTRAPGGTTNAYLAGGALVDPAARTETLDAAVGVDGESGNGTEGGAVDAIAVTHAHPDHVGAVAEYADLTDASVFAHADHVDRFAAATGVEPDETFRDGDRVGNTSVRAVETPGHAPDHVAFAVESRGDGDGDSDAGADGTPSELLCGDLAIESGSVAVAAPDGDLHEYLNSLERVREAGYGRLYPGHGPVIEDPNIVCQRLIDHRLDRERVVLAAVEAGASDVDAVVDAAYEKDLTGVADLARATVVAHLEKLVAEGRVGREWTDRADIDAPGE
;
A
#
# COMPACT_ATOMS: atom_id res chain seq x y z
N MET A 1 -16.37 20.83 -0.37
CA MET A 1 -16.75 19.95 -1.49
C MET A 1 -15.71 20.13 -2.57
N ALA A 2 -14.87 19.11 -2.79
CA ALA A 2 -13.91 19.13 -3.89
C ALA A 2 -14.70 19.13 -5.21
N THR A 3 -14.33 20.02 -6.14
CA THR A 3 -14.83 20.00 -7.51
C THR A 3 -14.49 18.65 -8.15
N PRO A 4 -15.41 17.98 -8.85
CA PRO A 4 -15.11 16.73 -9.55
C PRO A 4 -13.98 16.99 -10.56
N ASP A 5 -12.89 16.23 -10.45
CA ASP A 5 -11.86 16.23 -11.48
C ASP A 5 -12.38 15.40 -12.67
N LEU A 6 -12.93 16.09 -13.66
CA LEU A 6 -13.51 15.49 -14.87
C LEU A 6 -12.50 14.70 -15.74
N ARG A 7 -11.23 14.60 -15.31
CA ARG A 7 -10.16 13.88 -16.02
C ARG A 7 -9.85 12.50 -15.44
N SER A 8 -10.15 12.26 -14.16
CA SER A 8 -9.85 10.97 -13.53
C SER A 8 -11.09 10.09 -13.51
N SER A 9 -10.90 8.80 -13.84
CA SER A 9 -11.93 7.77 -13.67
C SER A 9 -11.95 7.20 -12.24
N VAL A 10 -11.13 7.74 -11.35
CA VAL A 10 -10.98 7.31 -9.95
C VAL A 10 -11.88 8.14 -9.05
N THR A 11 -12.77 7.46 -8.34
CA THR A 11 -13.53 8.03 -7.23
C THR A 11 -12.85 7.65 -5.92
N ARG A 12 -12.45 8.65 -5.13
CA ARG A 12 -11.83 8.45 -3.81
C ARG A 12 -12.82 8.74 -2.69
N VAL A 13 -12.93 7.81 -1.75
CA VAL A 13 -13.71 7.96 -0.52
C VAL A 13 -12.81 7.70 0.67
N ALA A 14 -12.52 8.74 1.46
CA ALA A 14 -11.83 8.56 2.73
C ALA A 14 -12.80 8.03 3.78
N VAL A 15 -12.42 6.95 4.46
CA VAL A 15 -13.20 6.29 5.53
C VAL A 15 -12.43 6.34 6.83
N ASP A 16 -13.14 6.52 7.96
CA ASP A 16 -12.51 6.62 9.28
C ASP A 16 -11.93 5.27 9.71
N THR A 17 -10.66 5.26 10.11
CA THR A 17 -9.95 4.05 10.54
C THR A 17 -9.06 4.35 11.74
N ARG A 18 -8.35 3.32 12.25
CA ARG A 18 -7.33 3.49 13.30
C ARG A 18 -5.95 3.83 12.74
N ALA A 19 -5.84 4.07 11.44
CA ALA A 19 -4.60 4.43 10.78
C ALA A 19 -4.01 5.75 11.33
N PRO A 20 -2.69 5.95 11.22
CA PRO A 20 -2.09 7.27 11.42
C PRO A 20 -2.76 8.33 10.51
N GLY A 21 -3.30 9.39 11.10
CA GLY A 21 -4.08 10.41 10.38
C GLY A 21 -5.59 10.18 10.41
N GLY A 22 -6.04 9.01 10.88
CA GLY A 22 -7.44 8.72 11.22
C GLY A 22 -8.32 8.26 10.06
N THR A 23 -7.79 8.16 8.85
CA THR A 23 -8.56 7.75 7.67
C THR A 23 -7.76 6.90 6.70
N THR A 24 -8.41 5.94 6.05
CA THR A 24 -7.90 5.21 4.88
C THR A 24 -8.74 5.59 3.66
N ASN A 25 -8.12 5.70 2.49
CA ASN A 25 -8.79 5.99 1.23
C ASN A 25 -9.24 4.68 0.57
N ALA A 26 -10.55 4.49 0.44
CA ALA A 26 -11.12 3.53 -0.49
C ALA A 26 -11.22 4.15 -1.90
N TYR A 27 -11.09 3.33 -2.93
CA TYR A 27 -11.12 3.77 -4.31
C TYR A 27 -12.11 2.95 -5.15
N LEU A 28 -12.92 3.63 -5.95
CA LEU A 28 -13.68 3.03 -7.03
C LEU A 28 -13.09 3.47 -8.36
N ALA A 29 -12.55 2.53 -9.13
CA ALA A 29 -11.93 2.79 -10.42
C ALA A 29 -12.18 1.62 -11.38
N GLY A 30 -12.68 1.91 -12.58
CA GLY A 30 -12.74 0.89 -13.64
C GLY A 30 -13.63 -0.34 -13.36
N GLY A 31 -14.55 -0.27 -12.39
CA GLY A 31 -15.33 -1.42 -11.93
C GLY A 31 -14.73 -2.16 -10.72
N ALA A 32 -13.55 -1.74 -10.23
CA ALA A 32 -12.93 -2.28 -9.03
C ALA A 32 -13.18 -1.37 -7.81
N LEU A 33 -13.50 -1.98 -6.67
CA LEU A 33 -13.43 -1.37 -5.35
C LEU A 33 -12.13 -1.81 -4.67
N VAL A 34 -11.27 -0.86 -4.33
CA VAL A 34 -9.96 -1.07 -3.70
C VAL A 34 -9.93 -0.50 -2.29
N ASP A 35 -9.41 -1.28 -1.34
CA ASP A 35 -9.23 -0.93 0.08
C ASP A 35 -10.51 -0.43 0.78
N PRO A 36 -11.63 -1.19 0.74
CA PRO A 36 -12.81 -0.83 1.54
C PRO A 36 -12.55 -1.11 3.02
N ALA A 37 -11.82 -0.20 3.67
CA ALA A 37 -11.37 -0.37 5.05
C ALA A 37 -12.50 -0.31 6.10
N ALA A 38 -13.57 0.42 5.79
CA ALA A 38 -14.75 0.54 6.63
C ALA A 38 -15.96 0.92 5.78
N ARG A 39 -17.14 0.45 6.18
CA ARG A 39 -18.40 0.84 5.54
C ARG A 39 -18.80 2.24 5.98
N THR A 40 -19.19 3.07 5.01
CA THR A 40 -19.73 4.41 5.26
C THR A 40 -20.84 4.71 4.26
N GLU A 41 -21.78 5.58 4.63
CA GLU A 41 -22.85 6.02 3.71
C GLU A 41 -22.29 6.62 2.41
N THR A 42 -21.11 7.27 2.47
CA THR A 42 -20.48 7.85 1.28
C THR A 42 -19.92 6.77 0.36
N LEU A 43 -19.31 5.73 0.92
CA LEU A 43 -18.79 4.61 0.13
C LEU A 43 -19.94 3.76 -0.44
N ASP A 44 -21.00 3.52 0.34
CA ASP A 44 -22.23 2.86 -0.11
C ASP A 44 -22.82 3.56 -1.34
N ALA A 45 -22.98 4.89 -1.28
CA ALA A 45 -23.47 5.68 -2.40
C ALA A 45 -22.53 5.62 -3.62
N ALA A 46 -21.21 5.56 -3.39
CA ALA A 46 -20.24 5.46 -4.49
C ALA A 46 -20.34 4.11 -5.23
N VAL A 47 -20.57 3.01 -4.51
CA VAL A 47 -20.71 1.66 -5.08
C VAL A 47 -22.15 1.31 -5.51
N GLY A 48 -23.08 2.27 -5.45
CA GLY A 48 -24.47 2.08 -5.88
C GLY A 48 -25.35 1.29 -4.91
N VAL A 49 -24.97 1.20 -3.64
CA VAL A 49 -25.75 0.60 -2.57
C VAL A 49 -26.66 1.66 -1.95
N ASP A 50 -27.98 1.54 -2.18
CA ASP A 50 -28.99 2.43 -1.57
C ASP A 50 -29.64 1.78 -0.32
N GLY A 51 -29.37 2.35 0.85
CA GLY A 51 -30.04 2.01 2.12
C GLY A 51 -29.67 0.64 2.73
N GLU A 52 -30.38 0.23 3.79
CA GLU A 52 -30.12 -1.03 4.52
C GLU A 52 -30.42 -2.32 3.72
N SER A 53 -30.99 -2.22 2.52
CA SER A 53 -31.59 -3.36 1.79
C SER A 53 -30.79 -3.86 0.59
N GLY A 54 -29.58 -3.35 0.31
CA GLY A 54 -28.66 -3.94 -0.67
C GLY A 54 -29.19 -4.06 -2.10
N ASN A 55 -30.23 -3.31 -2.47
CA ASN A 55 -30.84 -3.44 -3.79
C ASN A 55 -30.27 -2.31 -4.67
N GLY A 56 -29.34 -2.66 -5.55
CA GLY A 56 -28.58 -1.71 -6.37
C GLY A 56 -29.47 -0.80 -7.23
N THR A 57 -29.18 0.50 -7.20
CA THR A 57 -29.65 1.46 -8.19
C THR A 57 -28.50 1.87 -9.11
N GLU A 58 -28.72 2.84 -10.01
CA GLU A 58 -27.82 3.27 -11.09
C GLU A 58 -26.45 3.87 -10.66
N GLY A 59 -25.82 3.34 -9.60
CA GLY A 59 -24.40 3.52 -9.28
C GLY A 59 -23.51 2.59 -10.11
N GLY A 60 -22.20 2.87 -10.14
CA GLY A 60 -21.25 2.09 -10.93
C GLY A 60 -21.16 0.67 -10.39
N ALA A 61 -21.55 -0.32 -11.21
CA ALA A 61 -21.40 -1.73 -10.86
C ALA A 61 -19.95 -2.02 -10.45
N VAL A 62 -19.79 -2.57 -9.24
CA VAL A 62 -18.51 -3.12 -8.77
C VAL A 62 -18.46 -4.55 -9.25
N ASP A 63 -17.51 -4.87 -10.11
CA ASP A 63 -17.30 -6.23 -10.61
C ASP A 63 -16.27 -6.99 -9.76
N ALA A 64 -15.36 -6.25 -9.10
CA ALA A 64 -14.30 -6.84 -8.29
C ALA A 64 -14.00 -6.01 -7.03
N ILE A 65 -13.68 -6.72 -5.94
CA ILE A 65 -13.11 -6.13 -4.72
C ILE A 65 -11.67 -6.66 -4.57
N ALA A 66 -10.73 -5.75 -4.35
CA ALA A 66 -9.34 -6.10 -4.06
C ALA A 66 -8.79 -5.20 -2.95
N VAL A 67 -7.68 -5.61 -2.35
CA VAL A 67 -6.95 -4.80 -1.38
C VAL A 67 -5.51 -4.68 -1.81
N THR A 68 -4.88 -3.56 -1.46
CA THR A 68 -3.46 -3.31 -1.72
C THR A 68 -2.61 -4.22 -0.87
N HIS A 69 -3.01 -4.49 0.37
CA HIS A 69 -2.38 -5.44 1.27
C HIS A 69 -3.27 -5.77 2.47
N ALA A 70 -2.91 -6.79 3.23
CA ALA A 70 -3.69 -7.36 4.32
C ALA A 70 -3.55 -6.64 5.69
N HIS A 71 -3.16 -5.36 5.73
CA HIS A 71 -3.18 -4.63 7.01
C HIS A 71 -4.61 -4.29 7.44
N PRO A 72 -4.90 -4.29 8.77
CA PRO A 72 -6.28 -4.19 9.28
C PRO A 72 -7.04 -2.94 8.86
N ASP A 73 -6.34 -1.85 8.60
CA ASP A 73 -6.89 -0.56 8.20
C ASP A 73 -7.15 -0.43 6.69
N HIS A 74 -6.97 -1.50 5.90
CA HIS A 74 -7.35 -1.57 4.48
C HIS A 74 -8.50 -2.54 4.20
N VAL A 75 -8.64 -3.58 5.03
CA VAL A 75 -9.47 -4.75 4.71
C VAL A 75 -10.84 -4.80 5.40
N GLY A 76 -11.10 -3.89 6.35
CA GLY A 76 -12.14 -4.07 7.37
C GLY A 76 -13.60 -4.24 6.88
N ALA A 77 -13.94 -3.80 5.67
CA ALA A 77 -15.27 -3.96 5.08
C ALA A 77 -15.29 -4.80 3.80
N VAL A 78 -14.22 -5.55 3.49
CA VAL A 78 -14.16 -6.44 2.32
C VAL A 78 -15.34 -7.42 2.28
N ALA A 79 -15.57 -8.15 3.39
CA ALA A 79 -16.67 -9.11 3.48
C ALA A 79 -18.05 -8.45 3.31
N GLU A 80 -18.24 -7.29 3.95
CA GLU A 80 -19.52 -6.59 3.91
C GLU A 80 -19.82 -6.04 2.50
N TYR A 81 -18.83 -5.49 1.80
CA TYR A 81 -19.04 -5.02 0.43
C TYR A 81 -19.19 -6.16 -0.57
N ALA A 82 -18.52 -7.30 -0.37
CA ALA A 82 -18.73 -8.48 -1.21
C ALA A 82 -20.20 -8.94 -1.14
N ASP A 83 -20.75 -9.06 0.07
CA ASP A 83 -22.16 -9.43 0.29
C ASP A 83 -23.15 -8.39 -0.27
N LEU A 84 -22.83 -7.10 -0.19
CA LEU A 84 -23.73 -6.01 -0.62
C LEU A 84 -23.75 -5.78 -2.13
N THR A 85 -22.66 -6.12 -2.83
CA THR A 85 -22.48 -5.80 -4.25
C THR A 85 -22.51 -7.03 -5.16
N ASP A 86 -22.47 -8.24 -4.60
CA ASP A 86 -22.25 -9.50 -5.32
C ASP A 86 -20.93 -9.50 -6.15
N ALA A 87 -19.99 -8.60 -5.84
CA ALA A 87 -18.71 -8.50 -6.52
C ALA A 87 -17.76 -9.63 -6.11
N SER A 88 -16.97 -10.13 -7.06
CA SER A 88 -15.97 -11.17 -6.77
C SER A 88 -14.78 -10.59 -6.01
N VAL A 89 -14.34 -11.30 -4.98
CA VAL A 89 -13.20 -10.91 -4.16
C VAL A 89 -11.92 -11.49 -4.73
N PHE A 90 -10.93 -10.64 -4.97
CA PHE A 90 -9.63 -11.02 -5.50
C PHE A 90 -8.52 -10.81 -4.47
N ALA A 91 -7.57 -11.74 -4.45
CA ALA A 91 -6.35 -11.63 -3.64
C ALA A 91 -5.08 -11.90 -4.46
N HIS A 92 -3.94 -11.46 -3.95
CA HIS A 92 -2.64 -11.83 -4.50
C HIS A 92 -2.43 -13.35 -4.38
N ALA A 93 -2.06 -13.99 -5.50
CA ALA A 93 -2.02 -15.46 -5.60
C ALA A 93 -1.08 -16.14 -4.60
N ASP A 94 0.01 -15.48 -4.20
CA ASP A 94 0.98 -16.04 -3.25
C ASP A 94 0.67 -15.70 -1.78
N HIS A 95 -0.42 -14.95 -1.51
CA HIS A 95 -0.77 -14.47 -0.17
C HIS A 95 -2.24 -14.70 0.21
N VAL A 96 -2.88 -15.70 -0.39
CA VAL A 96 -4.29 -16.08 -0.12
C VAL A 96 -4.53 -16.32 1.37
N ASP A 97 -3.68 -17.10 2.05
CA ASP A 97 -3.86 -17.40 3.48
C ASP A 97 -3.78 -16.13 4.36
N ARG A 98 -2.87 -15.21 4.03
CA ARG A 98 -2.70 -13.94 4.74
C ARG A 98 -3.92 -13.03 4.51
N PHE A 99 -4.39 -12.96 3.27
CA PHE A 99 -5.59 -12.24 2.91
C PHE A 99 -6.81 -12.78 3.67
N ALA A 100 -7.07 -14.08 3.60
CA ALA A 100 -8.23 -14.72 4.23
C ALA A 100 -8.20 -14.57 5.76
N ALA A 101 -7.02 -14.65 6.38
CA ALA A 101 -6.85 -14.39 7.81
C ALA A 101 -7.19 -12.94 8.21
N ALA A 102 -6.86 -11.97 7.36
CA ALA A 102 -7.10 -10.55 7.63
C ALA A 102 -8.55 -10.12 7.33
N THR A 103 -9.16 -10.66 6.27
CA THR A 103 -10.50 -10.25 5.79
C THR A 103 -11.61 -11.13 6.34
N GLY A 104 -11.30 -12.36 6.76
CA GLY A 104 -12.30 -13.39 7.09
C GLY A 104 -13.00 -13.99 5.87
N VAL A 105 -12.49 -13.73 4.65
CA VAL A 105 -13.10 -14.14 3.38
C VAL A 105 -12.08 -14.91 2.55
N GLU A 106 -12.46 -16.09 2.07
CA GLU A 106 -11.72 -16.78 1.02
C GLU A 106 -11.91 -16.04 -0.30
N PRO A 107 -10.85 -15.65 -1.02
CA PRO A 107 -11.00 -14.97 -2.29
C PRO A 107 -11.64 -15.90 -3.33
N ASP A 108 -12.51 -15.36 -4.17
CA ASP A 108 -13.14 -16.09 -5.28
C ASP A 108 -12.11 -16.39 -6.38
N GLU A 109 -11.21 -15.45 -6.63
CA GLU A 109 -10.18 -15.51 -7.65
C GLU A 109 -8.86 -14.86 -7.17
N THR A 110 -7.78 -15.06 -7.93
CA THR A 110 -6.46 -14.52 -7.61
C THR A 110 -5.82 -13.80 -8.79
N PHE A 111 -4.93 -12.85 -8.51
CA PHE A 111 -4.09 -12.17 -9.51
C PHE A 111 -2.60 -12.23 -9.15
N ARG A 112 -1.74 -11.92 -10.14
CA ARG A 112 -0.29 -11.70 -10.03
C ARG A 112 0.10 -10.36 -10.68
N ASP A 113 1.37 -9.97 -10.59
CA ASP A 113 1.92 -8.80 -11.28
C ASP A 113 1.50 -8.76 -12.76
N GLY A 114 0.94 -7.63 -13.18
CA GLY A 114 0.49 -7.40 -14.53
C GLY A 114 -0.86 -8.02 -14.89
N ASP A 115 -1.50 -8.80 -14.02
CA ASP A 115 -2.84 -9.33 -14.29
C ASP A 115 -3.92 -8.25 -14.16
N ARG A 116 -4.93 -8.31 -15.03
CA ARG A 116 -6.17 -7.54 -14.87
C ARG A 116 -6.99 -8.14 -13.72
N VAL A 117 -7.54 -7.29 -12.85
CA VAL A 117 -8.40 -7.74 -11.75
C VAL A 117 -9.82 -7.94 -12.26
N GLY A 118 -10.24 -9.19 -12.42
CA GLY A 118 -11.55 -9.53 -12.99
C GLY A 118 -11.81 -8.87 -14.35
N ASN A 119 -13.06 -8.45 -14.58
CA ASN A 119 -13.47 -7.74 -15.81
C ASN A 119 -13.36 -6.21 -15.68
N THR A 120 -12.43 -5.71 -14.86
CA THR A 120 -12.27 -4.28 -14.58
C THR A 120 -11.22 -3.61 -15.48
N SER A 121 -11.14 -2.28 -15.49
CA SER A 121 -10.03 -1.54 -16.13
C SER A 121 -8.84 -1.32 -15.19
N VAL A 122 -8.61 -2.24 -14.26
CA VAL A 122 -7.54 -2.16 -13.27
C VAL A 122 -6.60 -3.35 -13.38
N ARG A 123 -5.29 -3.07 -13.32
CA ARG A 123 -4.22 -4.06 -13.41
C ARG A 123 -3.37 -4.06 -12.13
N ALA A 124 -3.03 -5.24 -11.63
CA ALA A 124 -2.14 -5.39 -10.49
C ALA A 124 -0.69 -5.01 -10.84
N VAL A 125 -0.03 -4.30 -9.93
CA VAL A 125 1.39 -3.93 -9.98
C VAL A 125 1.99 -4.30 -8.63
N GLU A 126 2.71 -5.42 -8.58
CA GLU A 126 3.38 -5.87 -7.36
C GLU A 126 4.40 -4.80 -6.91
N THR A 127 4.22 -4.34 -5.67
CA THR A 127 5.04 -3.30 -5.06
C THR A 127 5.39 -3.70 -3.62
N PRO A 128 6.01 -4.87 -3.42
CA PRO A 128 6.30 -5.39 -2.09
C PRO A 128 7.29 -4.48 -1.35
N GLY A 129 7.34 -4.67 -0.03
CA GLY A 129 8.30 -4.02 0.84
C GLY A 129 7.65 -3.30 2.02
N HIS A 130 6.50 -2.65 1.86
CA HIS A 130 5.71 -2.21 3.03
C HIS A 130 5.11 -3.43 3.77
N ALA A 131 4.54 -4.32 2.98
CA ALA A 131 4.06 -5.64 3.37
C ALA A 131 4.49 -6.62 2.26
N PRO A 132 4.61 -7.92 2.55
CA PRO A 132 5.02 -8.91 1.55
C PRO A 132 3.98 -9.05 0.43
N ASP A 133 2.70 -8.84 0.76
CA ASP A 133 1.57 -8.94 -0.14
C ASP A 133 1.18 -7.60 -0.79
N HIS A 134 2.04 -6.58 -0.70
CA HIS A 134 1.71 -5.25 -1.18
C HIS A 134 1.67 -5.14 -2.70
N VAL A 135 0.51 -4.69 -3.19
CA VAL A 135 0.17 -4.51 -4.60
C VAL A 135 -0.44 -3.13 -4.78
N ALA A 136 -0.01 -2.44 -5.83
CA ALA A 136 -0.63 -1.23 -6.34
C ALA A 136 -1.52 -1.59 -7.54
N PHE A 137 -2.44 -0.71 -7.90
CA PHE A 137 -3.41 -0.96 -8.95
C PHE A 137 -3.37 0.14 -10.00
N ALA A 138 -2.87 -0.19 -11.19
CA ALA A 138 -2.83 0.73 -12.32
C ALA A 138 -4.22 0.84 -12.95
N VAL A 139 -4.70 2.07 -13.12
CA VAL A 139 -6.00 2.37 -13.73
C VAL A 139 -5.76 2.63 -15.22
N GLU A 140 -6.26 1.73 -16.05
CA GLU A 140 -6.14 1.80 -17.50
C GLU A 140 -7.22 2.73 -18.08
N SER A 141 -6.86 3.45 -19.13
CA SER A 141 -7.78 4.33 -19.84
C SER A 141 -8.70 3.51 -20.76
N ARG A 142 -9.96 3.93 -20.89
CA ARG A 142 -10.91 3.31 -21.85
C ARG A 142 -10.41 3.52 -23.29
N GLY A 143 -9.63 2.57 -23.79
CA GLY A 143 -9.01 2.63 -25.12
C GLY A 143 -7.79 1.72 -25.27
N ASP A 144 -7.25 1.22 -24.16
CA ASP A 144 -6.07 0.35 -24.13
C ASP A 144 -6.45 -1.08 -24.56
N GLY A 145 -6.60 -1.29 -25.87
CA GLY A 145 -6.87 -2.62 -26.42
C GLY A 145 -5.59 -3.44 -26.49
N ASP A 146 -5.56 -4.61 -25.82
CA ASP A 146 -4.61 -5.75 -25.93
C ASP A 146 -3.11 -5.46 -26.12
N GLY A 147 -2.68 -4.20 -25.93
CA GLY A 147 -1.38 -3.68 -26.27
C GLY A 147 -0.61 -3.27 -25.02
N ASP A 148 0.65 -3.68 -24.99
CA ASP A 148 1.69 -3.48 -23.96
C ASP A 148 2.13 -2.00 -23.82
N SER A 149 1.20 -1.04 -23.90
CA SER A 149 1.50 0.39 -23.76
C SER A 149 0.81 0.98 -22.54
N ASP A 150 1.59 1.31 -21.51
CA ASP A 150 1.16 2.03 -20.29
C ASP A 150 0.72 3.49 -20.54
N ALA A 151 0.73 3.94 -21.80
CA ALA A 151 0.19 5.23 -22.21
C ALA A 151 -1.24 5.03 -22.71
N GLY A 152 -2.20 5.73 -22.09
CA GLY A 152 -3.59 5.70 -22.52
C GLY A 152 -3.72 6.01 -24.01
N ALA A 153 -4.77 5.51 -24.67
CA ALA A 153 -5.04 5.76 -26.09
C ALA A 153 -5.01 7.25 -26.55
N ASP A 154 -5.09 8.20 -25.63
CA ASP A 154 -5.00 9.66 -25.86
C ASP A 154 -3.65 10.29 -25.44
N GLY A 155 -2.67 9.49 -25.00
CA GLY A 155 -1.37 9.92 -24.49
C GLY A 155 -1.40 10.46 -23.06
N THR A 156 -2.51 10.27 -22.32
CA THR A 156 -2.53 10.57 -20.88
C THR A 156 -1.73 9.52 -20.10
N PRO A 157 -0.88 9.94 -19.14
CA PRO A 157 -0.22 9.01 -18.24
C PRO A 157 -1.26 8.24 -17.41
N SER A 158 -1.04 6.95 -17.23
CA SER A 158 -1.85 6.11 -16.33
C SER A 158 -1.81 6.62 -14.89
N GLU A 159 -2.85 6.28 -14.13
CA GLU A 159 -2.99 6.60 -12.71
C GLU A 159 -2.75 5.34 -11.87
N LEU A 160 -2.15 5.48 -10.68
CA LEU A 160 -1.85 4.33 -9.82
C LEU A 160 -2.49 4.48 -8.44
N LEU A 161 -3.34 3.53 -8.04
CA LEU A 161 -3.77 3.36 -6.66
C LEU A 161 -2.63 2.67 -5.91
N CYS A 162 -1.80 3.44 -5.21
CA CYS A 162 -0.51 2.97 -4.72
C CYS A 162 -0.54 2.41 -3.30
N GLY A 163 -1.71 2.39 -2.64
CA GLY A 163 -1.83 1.95 -1.25
C GLY A 163 -0.77 2.63 -0.37
N ASP A 164 -0.10 1.81 0.42
CA ASP A 164 0.95 2.23 1.34
C ASP A 164 2.36 2.13 0.73
N LEU A 165 2.49 2.22 -0.60
CA LEU A 165 3.81 2.42 -1.20
C LEU A 165 4.33 3.85 -1.02
N ALA A 166 3.45 4.85 -1.16
CA ALA A 166 3.83 6.26 -1.16
C ALA A 166 2.80 7.13 -0.44
N ILE A 167 3.27 8.22 0.18
CA ILE A 167 2.44 9.24 0.82
C ILE A 167 2.97 10.63 0.47
N GLU A 168 2.08 11.62 0.32
CA GLU A 168 2.46 12.98 -0.10
C GLU A 168 3.41 13.65 0.89
N SER A 169 3.11 13.57 2.18
CA SER A 169 3.92 14.12 3.27
C SER A 169 4.11 13.11 4.39
N GLY A 170 5.23 13.22 5.10
CA GLY A 170 5.67 12.19 6.06
C GLY A 170 6.36 11.02 5.36
N SER A 171 6.21 9.82 5.90
CA SER A 171 6.82 8.60 5.37
C SER A 171 5.94 7.39 5.67
N VAL A 172 6.03 6.36 4.81
CA VAL A 172 5.34 5.09 4.99
C VAL A 172 6.16 4.19 5.90
N ALA A 173 5.57 3.57 6.93
CA ALA A 173 6.26 2.56 7.72
C ALA A 173 6.82 1.42 6.86
N VAL A 174 8.07 1.02 7.06
CA VAL A 174 8.63 -0.21 6.49
C VAL A 174 9.33 -0.89 7.64
N ALA A 175 8.65 -1.84 8.26
CA ALA A 175 9.00 -2.33 9.58
C ALA A 175 8.95 -3.85 9.62
N ALA A 176 10.00 -4.47 10.16
CA ALA A 176 10.05 -5.90 10.35
C ALA A 176 8.92 -6.41 11.29
N PRO A 177 8.43 -7.65 11.11
CA PRO A 177 8.91 -8.65 10.16
C PRO A 177 8.30 -8.54 8.76
N ASP A 178 7.22 -7.77 8.58
CA ASP A 178 6.49 -7.73 7.31
C ASP A 178 7.17 -6.83 6.27
N GLY A 179 7.90 -5.80 6.71
CA GLY A 179 8.53 -4.82 5.83
C GLY A 179 9.95 -5.20 5.40
N ASP A 180 10.22 -5.09 4.10
CA ASP A 180 11.53 -5.26 3.48
C ASP A 180 11.96 -3.97 2.77
N LEU A 181 13.07 -3.37 3.22
CA LEU A 181 13.56 -2.11 2.68
C LEU A 181 14.26 -2.24 1.32
N HIS A 182 14.77 -3.41 0.97
CA HIS A 182 15.32 -3.64 -0.36
C HIS A 182 14.18 -3.66 -1.38
N GLU A 183 13.14 -4.45 -1.12
CA GLU A 183 11.96 -4.52 -1.97
C GLU A 183 11.23 -3.18 -2.04
N TYR A 184 11.04 -2.49 -0.90
CA TYR A 184 10.37 -1.19 -0.88
C TYR A 184 11.09 -0.13 -1.74
N LEU A 185 12.43 -0.08 -1.69
CA LEU A 185 13.20 0.83 -2.52
C LEU A 185 13.08 0.47 -4.01
N ASN A 186 13.16 -0.81 -4.36
CA ASN A 186 12.98 -1.28 -5.74
C ASN A 186 11.56 -0.94 -6.25
N SER A 187 10.53 -1.09 -5.41
CA SER A 187 9.14 -0.75 -5.73
C SER A 187 8.95 0.75 -5.98
N LEU A 188 9.56 1.61 -5.16
CA LEU A 188 9.55 3.06 -5.38
C LEU A 188 10.26 3.46 -6.67
N GLU A 189 11.41 2.85 -6.96
CA GLU A 189 12.15 3.10 -8.21
C GLU A 189 11.35 2.66 -9.44
N ARG A 190 10.75 1.47 -9.41
CA ARG A 190 9.87 0.95 -10.46
C ARG A 190 8.71 1.90 -10.74
N VAL A 191 7.99 2.35 -9.69
CA VAL A 191 6.85 3.27 -9.85
C VAL A 191 7.28 4.66 -10.31
N ARG A 192 8.42 5.17 -9.83
CA ARG A 192 9.01 6.43 -10.31
C ARG A 192 9.30 6.37 -11.82
N GLU A 193 9.87 5.27 -12.27
CA GLU A 193 10.32 5.10 -13.67
C GLU A 193 9.19 4.74 -14.64
N ALA A 194 8.09 4.17 -14.14
CA ALA A 194 6.91 3.82 -14.93
C ALA A 194 6.17 5.05 -15.51
N GLY A 195 6.41 6.26 -14.98
CA GLY A 195 5.89 7.49 -15.58
C GLY A 195 4.40 7.76 -15.32
N TYR A 196 3.83 7.21 -14.24
CA TYR A 196 2.46 7.51 -13.81
C TYR A 196 2.25 9.02 -13.63
N GLY A 197 1.06 9.50 -13.99
CA GLY A 197 0.73 10.93 -13.88
C GLY A 197 0.40 11.35 -12.45
N ARG A 198 -0.21 10.44 -11.68
CA ARG A 198 -0.66 10.64 -10.29
C ARG A 198 -0.60 9.34 -9.52
N LEU A 199 -0.33 9.44 -8.22
CA LEU A 199 -0.53 8.33 -7.28
C LEU A 199 -1.68 8.65 -6.32
N TYR A 200 -2.47 7.62 -6.04
CA TYR A 200 -3.62 7.64 -5.14
C TYR A 200 -3.26 6.77 -3.92
N PRO A 201 -2.81 7.40 -2.81
CA PRO A 201 -2.28 6.67 -1.66
C PRO A 201 -3.37 6.13 -0.73
N GLY A 202 -3.04 5.07 0.02
CA GLY A 202 -3.89 4.54 1.08
C GLY A 202 -4.27 5.59 2.12
N HIS A 203 -3.38 6.57 2.37
CA HIS A 203 -3.63 7.66 3.30
C HIS A 203 -3.26 9.04 2.73
N GLY A 204 -4.04 10.05 3.10
CA GLY A 204 -3.75 11.45 2.78
C GLY A 204 -4.22 11.90 1.38
N PRO A 205 -3.68 13.02 0.86
CA PRO A 205 -4.08 13.60 -0.42
C PRO A 205 -3.49 12.84 -1.61
N VAL A 206 -4.06 13.07 -2.81
CA VAL A 206 -3.49 12.60 -4.08
C VAL A 206 -2.08 13.17 -4.26
N ILE A 207 -1.18 12.34 -4.80
CA ILE A 207 0.19 12.73 -5.15
C ILE A 207 0.19 13.16 -6.62
N GLU A 208 0.36 14.46 -6.85
CA GLU A 208 0.34 15.08 -8.20
C GLU A 208 1.69 15.00 -8.93
N ASP A 209 2.80 14.77 -8.20
CA ASP A 209 4.13 14.58 -8.79
C ASP A 209 4.77 13.31 -8.23
N PRO A 210 4.49 12.14 -8.85
CA PRO A 210 5.02 10.86 -8.40
C PRO A 210 6.55 10.82 -8.39
N ASN A 211 7.20 11.49 -9.35
CA ASN A 211 8.65 11.52 -9.45
C ASN A 211 9.29 12.18 -8.23
N ILE A 212 8.80 13.37 -7.86
CA ILE A 212 9.31 14.10 -6.69
C ILE A 212 9.04 13.31 -5.40
N VAL A 213 7.84 12.76 -5.23
CA VAL A 213 7.47 12.07 -4.00
C VAL A 213 8.21 10.75 -3.83
N CYS A 214 8.31 9.91 -4.87
CA CYS A 214 9.08 8.67 -4.81
C CYS A 214 10.56 8.96 -4.53
N GLN A 215 11.16 9.96 -5.19
CA GLN A 215 12.56 10.33 -4.91
C GLN A 215 12.75 10.79 -3.46
N ARG A 216 11.84 11.61 -2.93
CA ARG A 216 11.86 12.05 -1.52
C ARG A 216 11.82 10.87 -0.55
N LEU A 217 10.99 9.87 -0.83
CA LEU A 217 10.87 8.68 0.01
C LEU A 217 12.13 7.79 -0.08
N ILE A 218 12.68 7.61 -1.28
CA ILE A 218 13.97 6.91 -1.48
C ILE A 218 15.08 7.60 -0.68
N ASP A 219 15.24 8.92 -0.86
CA ASP A 219 16.27 9.70 -0.17
C ASP A 219 16.12 9.60 1.36
N HIS A 220 14.88 9.67 1.86
CA HIS A 220 14.59 9.53 3.28
C HIS A 220 15.05 8.17 3.84
N ARG A 221 14.86 7.08 3.09
CA ARG A 221 15.29 5.73 3.50
C ARG A 221 16.80 5.58 3.44
N LEU A 222 17.44 6.09 2.39
CA LEU A 222 18.91 6.07 2.29
C LEU A 222 19.58 6.98 3.32
N ASP A 223 18.95 8.10 3.69
CA ASP A 223 19.37 8.94 4.81
C ASP A 223 19.36 8.17 6.12
N ARG A 224 18.23 7.51 6.43
CA ARG A 224 18.11 6.70 7.64
C ARG A 224 19.10 5.55 7.67
N GLU A 225 19.27 4.85 6.55
CA GLU A 225 20.22 3.74 6.45
C GLU A 225 21.66 4.20 6.76
N ARG A 226 22.06 5.38 6.28
CA ARG A 226 23.38 5.94 6.61
C ARG A 226 23.55 6.18 8.11
N VAL A 227 22.51 6.64 8.80
CA VAL A 227 22.55 6.82 10.25
C VAL A 227 22.63 5.47 10.98
N VAL A 228 21.84 4.48 10.56
CA VAL A 228 21.86 3.12 11.11
C VAL A 228 23.25 2.49 10.96
N LEU A 229 23.82 2.55 9.75
CA LEU A 229 25.16 2.02 9.49
C LEU A 229 26.23 2.74 10.34
N ALA A 230 26.17 4.07 10.42
CA ALA A 230 27.12 4.84 11.23
C ALA A 230 27.03 4.49 12.72
N ALA A 231 25.84 4.20 13.25
CA ALA A 231 25.67 3.76 14.64
C ALA A 231 26.33 2.40 14.88
N VAL A 232 26.17 1.45 13.96
CA VAL A 232 26.84 0.15 14.02
C VAL A 232 28.36 0.31 13.95
N GLU A 233 28.87 1.11 13.01
CA GLU A 233 30.30 1.38 12.84
C GLU A 233 30.91 2.12 14.05
N ALA A 234 30.12 2.94 14.76
CA ALA A 234 30.52 3.60 15.99
C ALA A 234 30.52 2.66 17.22
N GLY A 235 30.10 1.41 17.06
CA GLY A 235 30.18 0.37 18.08
C GLY A 235 28.90 0.13 18.87
N ALA A 236 27.71 0.46 18.32
CA ALA A 236 26.45 0.04 18.92
C ALA A 236 26.44 -1.49 19.17
N SER A 237 25.99 -1.91 20.35
CA SER A 237 26.01 -3.32 20.77
C SER A 237 24.72 -4.09 20.44
N ASP A 238 23.62 -3.36 20.25
CA ASP A 238 22.26 -3.88 20.14
C ASP A 238 21.37 -2.93 19.32
N VAL A 239 20.15 -3.37 19.01
CA VAL A 239 19.17 -2.62 18.20
C VAL A 239 18.76 -1.32 18.88
N ASP A 240 18.58 -1.33 20.21
CA ASP A 240 18.10 -0.16 20.94
C ASP A 240 19.13 0.99 20.89
N ALA A 241 20.42 0.68 21.02
CA ALA A 241 21.49 1.66 20.81
C ALA A 241 21.50 2.26 19.39
N VAL A 242 21.11 1.47 18.37
CA VAL A 242 20.95 1.97 17.00
C VAL A 242 19.70 2.82 16.85
N VAL A 243 18.58 2.45 17.49
CA VAL A 243 17.35 3.26 17.53
C VAL A 243 17.62 4.62 18.15
N ASP A 244 18.29 4.68 19.30
CA ASP A 244 18.66 5.92 19.99
C ASP A 244 19.52 6.84 19.09
N ALA A 245 20.43 6.26 18.31
CA ALA A 245 21.25 7.01 17.36
C ALA A 245 20.46 7.45 16.10
N ALA A 246 19.50 6.63 15.64
CA ALA A 246 18.71 6.86 14.44
C ALA A 246 17.54 7.85 14.61
N TYR A 247 17.10 8.06 15.86
CA TYR A 247 15.97 8.90 16.20
C TYR A 247 16.33 9.90 17.30
N GLU A 248 16.68 11.13 16.90
CA GLU A 248 16.98 12.24 17.82
C GLU A 248 15.73 12.86 18.50
N LYS A 249 14.56 12.20 18.44
CA LYS A 249 13.26 12.77 18.86
C LYS A 249 12.57 11.90 19.89
N ASP A 250 11.62 12.50 20.61
CA ASP A 250 10.66 11.78 21.44
C ASP A 250 9.90 10.74 20.59
N LEU A 251 10.07 9.46 20.95
CA LEU A 251 9.46 8.31 20.31
C LEU A 251 8.15 7.87 21.00
N THR A 252 7.63 8.67 21.93
CA THR A 252 6.40 8.35 22.65
C THR A 252 5.27 8.05 21.66
N GLY A 253 4.74 6.81 21.74
CA GLY A 253 3.64 6.33 20.89
C GLY A 253 4.06 5.66 19.58
N VAL A 254 5.35 5.65 19.20
CA VAL A 254 5.85 5.03 17.96
C VAL A 254 7.17 4.26 18.14
N ALA A 255 7.59 4.00 19.38
CA ALA A 255 8.86 3.36 19.69
C ALA A 255 9.00 1.96 19.06
N ASP A 256 7.96 1.12 19.15
CA ASP A 256 7.99 -0.23 18.59
C ASP A 256 8.14 -0.19 17.07
N LEU A 257 7.42 0.71 16.41
CA LEU A 257 7.50 0.91 14.96
C LEU A 257 8.88 1.44 14.52
N ALA A 258 9.46 2.35 15.31
CA ALA A 258 10.79 2.87 15.08
C ALA A 258 11.85 1.76 15.19
N ARG A 259 11.75 0.91 16.23
CA ARG A 259 12.60 -0.26 16.43
C ARG A 259 12.48 -1.24 15.26
N ALA A 260 11.27 -1.61 14.88
CA ALA A 260 11.00 -2.51 13.75
C ALA A 260 11.53 -1.95 12.41
N THR A 261 11.49 -0.62 12.20
CA THR A 261 12.08 0.02 11.02
C THR A 261 13.62 -0.09 11.05
N VAL A 262 14.25 0.06 12.22
CA VAL A 262 15.71 -0.11 12.36
C VAL A 262 16.11 -1.56 12.11
N VAL A 263 15.31 -2.52 12.58
CA VAL A 263 15.51 -3.94 12.29
C VAL A 263 15.51 -4.19 10.78
N ALA A 264 14.51 -3.70 10.04
CA ALA A 264 14.48 -3.82 8.58
C ALA A 264 15.73 -3.22 7.90
N HIS A 265 16.26 -2.10 8.42
CA HIS A 265 17.51 -1.52 7.90
C HIS A 265 18.72 -2.42 8.16
N LEU A 266 18.80 -3.01 9.36
CA LEU A 266 19.88 -3.92 9.73
C LEU A 266 19.83 -5.20 8.89
N GLU A 267 18.64 -5.78 8.68
CA GLU A 267 18.44 -6.95 7.82
C GLU A 267 18.93 -6.70 6.39
N LYS A 268 18.52 -5.57 5.78
CA LYS A 268 19.02 -5.14 4.47
C LYS A 268 20.54 -4.99 4.46
N LEU A 269 21.12 -4.32 5.45
CA LEU A 269 22.58 -4.10 5.52
C LEU A 269 23.36 -5.41 5.71
N VAL A 270 22.80 -6.37 6.45
CA VAL A 270 23.37 -7.71 6.59
C VAL A 270 23.29 -8.49 5.27
N ALA A 271 22.15 -8.44 4.58
CA ALA A 271 21.98 -9.07 3.27
C ALA A 271 22.96 -8.51 2.22
N GLU A 272 23.26 -7.20 2.28
CA GLU A 272 24.26 -6.52 1.45
C GLU A 272 25.71 -6.76 1.90
N GLY A 273 25.94 -7.42 3.04
CA GLY A 273 27.28 -7.67 3.59
C GLY A 273 27.99 -6.41 4.11
N ARG A 274 27.24 -5.35 4.41
CA ARG A 274 27.75 -4.08 4.95
C ARG A 274 27.83 -4.08 6.47
N VAL A 275 27.03 -4.93 7.11
CA VAL A 275 27.06 -5.20 8.55
C VAL A 275 27.27 -6.71 8.77
N GLY A 276 27.94 -7.06 9.87
CA GLY A 276 28.23 -8.46 10.20
C GLY A 276 26.98 -9.29 10.51
N ARG A 277 27.02 -10.60 10.21
CA ARG A 277 25.88 -11.52 10.39
C ARG A 277 25.44 -11.68 11.84
N GLU A 278 26.27 -11.31 12.81
CA GLU A 278 25.88 -11.26 14.22
C GLU A 278 24.69 -10.31 14.47
N TRP A 279 24.41 -9.39 13.54
CA TRP A 279 23.23 -8.52 13.61
C TRP A 279 21.93 -9.21 13.21
N THR A 280 21.95 -10.36 12.53
CA THR A 280 20.75 -11.19 12.35
C THR A 280 20.22 -11.63 13.71
N ASP A 281 21.09 -12.23 14.54
CA ASP A 281 20.69 -12.70 15.87
C ASP A 281 20.30 -11.54 16.80
N ARG A 282 20.90 -10.35 16.64
CA ARG A 282 20.57 -9.16 17.46
C ARG A 282 19.27 -8.50 17.03
N ALA A 283 18.96 -8.56 15.74
CA ALA A 283 17.70 -8.10 15.17
C ALA A 283 16.54 -9.05 15.55
N ASP A 284 16.81 -10.35 15.63
CA ASP A 284 15.85 -11.41 15.98
C ASP A 284 15.44 -11.46 17.46
N ILE A 285 15.91 -10.54 18.31
CA ILE A 285 15.55 -10.51 19.74
C ILE A 285 14.50 -9.42 19.99
N ASP A 286 13.25 -9.78 19.71
CA ASP A 286 12.08 -9.67 20.60
C ASP A 286 10.79 -9.90 19.77
N ALA A 287 10.48 -11.16 19.47
CA ALA A 287 9.08 -11.56 19.48
C ALA A 287 8.67 -11.54 20.96
N PRO A 288 7.69 -10.72 21.41
CA PRO A 288 7.22 -10.82 22.78
C PRO A 288 6.80 -12.26 23.05
N GLY A 289 7.40 -12.86 24.08
CA GLY A 289 7.05 -14.19 24.53
C GLY A 289 5.56 -14.24 24.90
N GLU A 290 4.90 -15.28 24.38
CA GLU A 290 3.61 -15.89 24.80
C GLU A 290 2.51 -14.99 25.38
#